data_AF-A0A011RME7-F1
#
_entry.id   AF-A0A011RME7-F1
#
_cell.length_a   1.000
_cell.length_b   1.000
_cell.length_c   1.000
_cell.angle_alpha   90.00
_cell.angle_beta   90.00
_cell.angle_gamma   90.00
#
_symmetry.space_group_name_H-M   'P 1'
#
loop_
_entity.id
_entity.type
_entity.pdbx_description
1 polymer ?
#
loop_
_entity_poly.entity_id
_entity_poly.type
_entity_poly.pdbx_seq_one_letter_code
_entity_poly.pdbx_strand_id
1 'polypeptide(L)' 'MRCSSQVKPISRLKANAAKVLTELCEQREPLVITQNGEAKAVMQDVASFEETQETLALLQILAVGSRELEEVGSNESLTC' A
#
# COMPACT_ATOMS: atom_id res chain seq x y z
N MET A 1 -1.71 -7.53 -3.97
CA MET A 1 -2.23 -7.68 -2.59
C MET A 1 -3.56 -8.40 -2.62
N ARG A 2 -3.68 -9.55 -1.95
CA ARG A 2 -4.99 -10.18 -1.70
C ARG A 2 -5.42 -9.84 -0.29
N CYS A 3 -6.27 -8.83 -0.13
CA CYS A 3 -6.93 -8.54 1.15
C CYS A 3 -8.13 -9.47 1.42
N SER A 4 -8.32 -10.52 0.62
CA SER A 4 -9.52 -11.36 0.64
C SER A 4 -9.68 -12.16 1.94
N SER A 5 -8.60 -12.36 2.71
CA SER A 5 -8.62 -13.11 3.98
C SER A 5 -8.92 -12.24 5.20
N GLN A 6 -8.67 -10.93 5.14
CA GLN A 6 -8.68 -10.02 6.29
C GLN A 6 -9.81 -9.00 6.16
N VAL A 7 -11.06 -9.46 6.05
CA VAL A 7 -12.25 -8.59 5.99
C VAL A 7 -12.99 -8.62 7.32
N LYS A 8 -13.18 -7.47 7.96
CA LYS A 8 -13.92 -7.35 9.23
C LYS A 8 -14.95 -6.21 9.16
N PRO A 9 -16.15 -6.38 9.74
CA PRO A 9 -17.12 -5.29 9.82
C PRO A 9 -16.67 -4.23 10.83
N ILE A 10 -17.10 -2.98 10.62
CA ILE A 10 -16.82 -1.86 11.52
C ILE A 10 -17.31 -2.11 12.96
N SER A 11 -18.34 -2.96 13.12
CA SER A 11 -18.82 -3.39 14.44
C SER A 11 -17.75 -4.13 15.24
N ARG A 12 -16.89 -4.93 14.59
CA ARG A 12 -15.79 -5.64 15.26
C ARG A 12 -14.77 -4.66 15.84
N LEU A 13 -14.43 -3.63 15.08
CA LEU A 13 -13.52 -2.57 15.51
C LEU A 13 -14.12 -1.80 16.69
N LYS A 14 -15.41 -1.43 16.61
CA LYS A 14 -16.12 -0.75 17.70
C LYS A 14 -16.19 -1.58 18.99
N ALA A 15 -16.38 -2.89 18.85
CA ALA A 15 -16.51 -3.79 20.00
C ALA A 15 -15.17 -4.06 20.71
N ASN A 16 -14.05 -4.10 20.00
CA ASN A 16 -12.74 -4.40 20.60
C ASN A 16 -11.56 -3.86 19.79
N ALA A 17 -11.39 -2.54 19.79
CA ALA A 17 -10.35 -1.87 19.01
C ALA A 17 -8.93 -2.28 19.42
N ALA A 18 -8.67 -2.43 20.73
CA ALA A 18 -7.36 -2.82 21.23
C ALA A 18 -6.92 -4.18 20.69
N LYS A 19 -7.79 -5.19 20.74
CA LYS A 19 -7.50 -6.52 20.20
C LYS A 19 -7.28 -6.48 18.68
N VAL A 20 -8.08 -5.70 17.95
CA VAL A 20 -7.91 -5.56 16.50
C VAL A 20 -6.55 -4.94 16.16
N LEU A 21 -6.11 -3.92 16.92
CA LEU A 21 -4.80 -3.31 16.73
C LEU A 21 -3.65 -4.27 17.08
N THR A 22 -3.78 -5.05 18.16
CA THR A 22 -2.79 -6.08 18.50
C THR A 22 -2.67 -7.12 17.38
N GLU A 23 -3.78 -7.69 16.91
CA GLU A 23 -3.79 -8.66 15.81
C GLU A 23 -3.19 -8.07 14.51
N LEU A 24 -3.52 -6.81 14.18
CA LEU A 24 -3.00 -6.11 13.01
C LEU A 24 -1.47 -5.96 13.06
N CYS A 25 -0.93 -5.51 14.21
CA CYS A 25 0.50 -5.31 14.40
C CYS A 25 1.28 -6.63 14.46
N GLU A 26 0.69 -7.69 15.03
CA GLU A 26 1.32 -9.02 15.11
C GLU A 26 1.37 -9.71 13.75
N GLN A 27 0.29 -9.60 12.97
CA GLN A 27 0.19 -10.28 11.68
C GLN A 27 0.90 -9.53 10.56
N ARG A 28 1.09 -8.20 10.69
CA ARG A 28 1.64 -7.33 9.63
C ARG A 28 0.89 -7.45 8.30
N GLU A 29 -0.39 -7.79 8.37
CA GLU A 29 -1.27 -7.93 7.19
C GLU A 29 -2.35 -6.83 7.21
N PRO A 30 -2.57 -6.12 6.08
CA PRO A 30 -3.62 -5.11 6.00
C PRO A 30 -5.03 -5.71 6.20
N LEU A 31 -5.87 -4.98 6.93
CA LEU A 31 -7.25 -5.34 7.26
C LEU A 31 -8.25 -4.47 6.50
N VAL A 32 -9.19 -5.07 5.77
CA VAL A 32 -10.31 -4.38 5.13
C VAL A 32 -11.47 -4.23 6.10
N ILE A 33 -11.90 -3.00 6.31
CA ILE A 33 -13.07 -2.67 7.13
C ILE A 33 -14.30 -2.50 6.24
N THR A 34 -15.37 -3.21 6.58
CA THR A 34 -16.67 -3.10 5.91
C THR A 34 -17.71 -2.37 6.73
N GLN A 35 -18.63 -1.68 6.06
CA GLN A 35 -19.84 -1.12 6.65
C GLN A 35 -21.01 -1.50 5.77
N ASN A 36 -22.06 -2.07 6.38
CA ASN A 36 -23.23 -2.59 5.66
C ASN A 36 -22.87 -3.59 4.55
N GLY A 37 -21.82 -4.40 4.76
CA GLY A 37 -21.35 -5.40 3.79
C GLY A 37 -20.42 -4.84 2.71
N GLU A 38 -20.22 -3.53 2.63
CA GLU A 38 -19.36 -2.90 1.64
C GLU A 38 -18.00 -2.51 2.23
N ALA A 39 -16.92 -2.75 1.50
CA ALA A 39 -15.59 -2.28 1.89
C ALA A 39 -15.54 -0.74 1.91
N LYS A 40 -15.04 -0.15 3.00
CA LYS A 40 -14.96 1.31 3.18
C LYS A 40 -13.55 1.81 3.53
N ALA A 41 -12.74 1.00 4.17
CA ALA A 41 -11.39 1.38 4.56
C ALA A 41 -10.44 0.18 4.59
N VAL A 42 -9.15 0.47 4.56
CA VAL A 42 -8.07 -0.47 4.86
C VAL A 42 -7.31 0.06 6.08
N MET A 43 -7.04 -0.79 7.04
CA MET A 43 -6.19 -0.52 8.19
C MET A 43 -4.87 -1.29 8.01
N GLN A 44 -3.76 -0.66 8.32
CA GLN A 44 -2.42 -1.24 8.31
C GLN A 44 -1.66 -0.69 9.51
N ASP A 45 -0.72 -1.45 10.07
CA ASP A 45 0.17 -0.92 11.09
C ASP A 45 1.15 0.10 10.50
N VAL A 46 1.65 1.00 11.34
CA VAL A 46 2.45 2.15 10.91
C VAL A 46 3.76 1.71 10.25
N ALA A 47 4.46 0.73 10.81
CA ALA A 47 5.76 0.32 10.28
C ALA A 47 5.62 -0.33 8.89
N SER A 48 4.58 -1.14 8.65
CA SER A 48 4.33 -1.69 7.32
C SER A 48 3.79 -0.64 6.33
N PHE A 49 3.07 0.39 6.81
CA PHE A 49 2.71 1.54 5.98
C PHE A 49 3.96 2.32 5.54
N GLU A 50 4.88 2.62 6.46
CA GLU A 50 6.14 3.32 6.18
C GLU A 50 7.02 2.55 5.18
N GLU A 51 7.22 1.25 5.39
CA GLU A 51 7.95 0.38 4.45
C GLU A 51 7.34 0.40 3.04
N THR A 52 6.01 0.39 2.96
CA THR A 52 5.31 0.49 1.68
C THR A 52 5.53 1.86 1.03
N GLN A 53 5.47 2.95 1.81
CA GLN A 53 5.71 4.31 1.31
C GLN A 53 7.15 4.50 0.81
N GLU A 54 8.13 3.97 1.52
CA GLU A 54 9.54 3.99 1.12
C GLU A 54 9.76 3.21 -0.18
N THR A 55 9.16 2.01 -0.28
CA THR A 55 9.23 1.19 -1.49
C THR A 55 8.62 1.93 -2.68
N LEU A 56 7.45 2.55 -2.51
CA LEU A 56 6.80 3.33 -3.57
C LEU A 56 7.64 4.54 -3.99
N ALA A 57 8.27 5.24 -3.04
CA ALA A 57 9.16 6.36 -3.35
C ALA A 57 10.37 5.90 -4.19
N LEU A 58 10.99 4.78 -3.84
CA LEU A 58 12.09 4.21 -4.61
C LEU A 58 11.66 3.82 -6.03
N LEU A 59 10.50 3.16 -6.16
CA LEU A 59 9.95 2.78 -7.46
C LEU A 59 9.65 4.01 -8.33
N GLN A 60 9.18 5.11 -7.74
CA GLN A 60 8.97 6.37 -8.47
C GLN A 60 10.28 6.96 -8.97
N ILE A 61 11.34 6.98 -8.15
CA ILE A 61 12.66 7.46 -8.55
C ILE A 61 13.18 6.64 -9.74
N LEU A 62 13.06 5.31 -9.68
CA LEU A 62 13.47 4.43 -10.79
C LEU A 62 12.66 4.70 -12.05
N ALA A 63 11.34 4.85 -11.94
CA ALA A 63 10.48 5.12 -13.10
C ALA A 63 10.80 6.45 -13.78
N VAL A 64 11.06 7.51 -13.01
CA VAL A 64 11.48 8.81 -13.55
C VAL A 64 12.85 8.69 -14.23
N GLY A 65 13.83 8.06 -13.56
CA GLY A 65 15.16 7.86 -14.12
C GLY A 65 15.15 7.04 -15.41
N SER A 66 14.35 5.97 -15.49
CA SER A 66 14.21 5.18 -16.72
C SER A 66 13.66 6.00 -17.88
N ARG A 67 12.67 6.87 -17.64
CA ARG A 67 12.11 7.74 -18.67
C ARG A 67 13.11 8.78 -19.17
N GLU A 68 13.90 9.38 -18.27
CA GLU A 68 14.94 10.35 -18.66
C GLU A 68 15.99 9.70 -19.57
N LEU A 69 16.40 8.45 -19.29
CA LEU A 69 17.33 7.72 -20.13
C LEU A 69 16.76 7.40 -21.52
N GLU A 70 15.48 7.02 -21.61
CA GLU A 70 14.80 6.81 -22.89
C GLU A 70 14.73 8.10 -23.72
N GLU A 71 14.44 9.24 -23.09
CA GLU A 71 14.40 10.55 -23.75
C GLU A 71 15.79 10.98 -24.27
N VAL A 72 16.86 10.77 -23.50
CA VAL A 72 18.24 11.06 -23.93
C VAL A 72 18.66 10.16 -25.10
N GLY A 73 18.40 8.84 -25.04
CA GLY A 73 18.75 7.92 -26.12
C GLY A 73 17.99 8.18 -27.43
N SER A 74 16.78 8.75 -27.34
CA SER A 74 16.00 9.16 -28.51
C SER A 74 16.56 10.41 -29.21
N ASN A 75 17.23 11.31 -28.48
CA ASN A 75 17.83 12.53 -29.02
C ASN A 75 19.19 12.31 -29.69
N GLU A 76 19.98 11.32 -29.26
CA GLU A 76 21.24 10.97 -29.95
C GLU A 76 21.01 10.36 -31.36
N SER A 77 19.80 9.83 -31.61
CA SER A 77 19.44 9.26 -32.93
C SER A 77 19.10 10.32 -34.00
N LEU A 78 18.95 11.59 -33.62
CA LEU A 78 18.61 12.71 -34.53
C LEU A 78 19.81 13.60 -34.90
N THR A 79 21.01 13.30 -34.40
CA THR A 79 22.25 14.03 -34.69
C THR A 79 23.12 13.41 -35.78
N CYS A 80 22.60 12.47 -36.58
CA CYS A 80 23.32 11.90 -37.72
C CYS A 80 22.72 12.33 -39.06
#